data_AF-A0A6C0DL21-F1
#
_entry.id   AF-A0A6C0DL21-F1
#
_cell.length_a   1.000
_cell.length_b   1.000
_cell.length_c   1.000
_cell.angle_alpha   90.00
_cell.angle_beta   90.00
_cell.angle_gamma   90.00
#
_symmetry.space_group_name_H-M   'P 1'
#
loop_
_entity.id
_entity.type
_entity.pdbx_description
1 polymer ?
#
loop_
_entity_poly.entity_id
_entity_poly.type
_entity_poly.pdbx_seq_one_letter_code
_entity_poly.pdbx_strand_id
1 'polypeptide(L)'
;MKSIKNSANNLQKYQINTIDEKHTEMLEKFRENETSIIPNLQTEIVTLKNRIKTLNNDNIEIFLDIRDKIYSLKSQIKTLKLEKKNYLLDNSKYIFDYFEQKKQISTTSNNVNQNTNVLNSFFKIKSKTPQSNTITSDKYAQSKKAYQNYWRNVNNEISNIQDFVVPSDVCENCNCGELIPQDEEGILICNNHNCGKFITYIIDSSKPTNKEPPNEVSYTAYIRLNHFKEILSQFQAKETTQIPEEVIDAIRARIKKERIKDMSLINYDKMRDILRKLGFNKYFEHIQYINSQFGIKPPIMNEELHETLCVLFIEIQKPWAVHCPANRTNFFNYTYTLYQLCVLLDQTQYLPYIPMMKDREKQLEQDMIWKKVCNDLDWEFFPTV
;
A
#
# COMPACT_ATOMS: atom_id res chain seq x y z
N MET A 1 -41.52 20.66 14.27
CA MET A 1 -40.99 19.33 13.91
C MET A 1 -41.11 19.13 12.40
N LYS A 2 -40.05 19.47 11.64
CA LYS A 2 -39.90 19.10 10.22
C LYS A 2 -38.40 19.08 9.90
N SER A 3 -37.97 17.93 9.36
CA SER A 3 -36.79 17.61 8.56
C SER A 3 -35.66 18.64 8.41
N ILE A 4 -34.46 18.23 8.79
CA ILE A 4 -33.23 18.57 8.05
C ILE A 4 -32.51 17.25 7.74
N LYS A 5 -32.61 16.85 6.47
CA LYS A 5 -31.79 15.82 5.82
C LYS A 5 -30.61 16.53 5.14
N ASN A 6 -29.53 15.76 5.00
CA ASN A 6 -28.41 15.91 4.04
C ASN A 6 -27.16 16.66 4.51
N SER A 7 -26.16 15.87 4.88
CA SER A 7 -24.78 16.02 4.41
C SER A 7 -24.12 14.65 4.47
N ALA A 8 -24.46 13.78 3.52
CA ALA A 8 -23.76 12.52 3.32
C ALA A 8 -22.37 12.84 2.75
N ASN A 9 -21.34 12.57 3.55
CA ASN A 9 -19.94 12.60 3.12
C ASN A 9 -19.75 11.59 1.99
N ASN A 10 -19.50 12.08 0.78
CA ASN A 10 -18.95 11.31 -0.33
C ASN A 10 -17.49 10.94 0.01
N LEU A 11 -17.28 9.87 0.75
CA LEU A 11 -16.00 9.15 0.77
C LEU A 11 -16.00 8.21 -0.44
N GLN A 12 -15.41 8.69 -1.54
CA GLN A 12 -15.21 7.90 -2.75
C GLN A 12 -14.32 6.69 -2.42
N LYS A 13 -14.78 5.51 -2.83
CA LYS A 13 -14.06 4.23 -2.76
C LYS A 13 -12.60 4.38 -3.23
N TYR A 14 -11.64 3.94 -2.41
CA TYR A 14 -10.27 3.70 -2.86
C TYR A 14 -10.28 2.58 -3.90
N GLN A 15 -10.23 2.96 -5.16
CA GLN A 15 -9.92 2.09 -6.28
C GLN A 15 -8.40 2.11 -6.42
N ILE A 16 -7.74 0.98 -6.15
CA ILE A 16 -6.30 0.82 -6.38
C ILE A 16 -6.12 0.81 -7.90
N ASN A 17 -5.91 2.01 -8.45
CA ASN A 17 -5.66 2.22 -9.88
C ASN A 17 -4.16 2.49 -10.04
N THR A 18 -3.54 1.95 -11.07
CA THR A 18 -2.16 2.30 -11.43
C THR A 18 -2.09 3.72 -12.04
N ILE A 19 -0.90 4.32 -12.17
CA ILE A 19 -0.77 5.68 -12.75
C ILE A 19 -1.37 5.73 -14.15
N ASP A 20 -1.16 4.70 -14.96
CA ASP A 20 -1.74 4.53 -16.30
C ASP A 20 -3.26 4.38 -16.28
N GLU A 21 -3.83 3.56 -15.41
CA GLU A 21 -5.30 3.45 -15.27
C GLU A 21 -5.91 4.78 -14.83
N LYS A 22 -5.35 5.42 -13.80
CA LYS A 22 -5.87 6.68 -13.28
C LYS A 22 -5.68 7.83 -14.27
N HIS A 23 -4.56 7.87 -14.98
CA HIS A 23 -4.33 8.86 -16.02
C HIS A 23 -5.32 8.68 -17.18
N THR A 24 -5.57 7.43 -17.59
CA THR A 24 -6.53 7.11 -18.64
C THR A 24 -7.95 7.50 -18.24
N GLU A 25 -8.37 7.18 -17.00
CA GLU A 25 -9.64 7.61 -16.42
C GLU A 25 -9.81 9.14 -16.44
N MET A 26 -8.77 9.89 -16.05
CA MET A 26 -8.79 11.34 -16.07
C MET A 26 -8.87 11.89 -17.51
N LEU A 27 -8.16 11.30 -18.47
CA LEU A 27 -8.26 11.67 -19.88
C LEU A 27 -9.63 11.40 -20.48
N GLU A 28 -10.27 10.28 -20.13
CA GLU A 28 -11.63 9.96 -20.55
C GLU A 28 -12.64 10.96 -19.97
N LYS A 29 -12.53 11.29 -18.67
CA LYS A 29 -13.32 12.35 -18.03
C LYS A 29 -13.17 13.69 -18.76
N PHE A 30 -11.95 14.08 -19.09
CA PHE A 30 -11.72 15.33 -19.83
C PHE A 30 -12.25 15.28 -21.25
N ARG A 31 -12.18 14.13 -21.92
CA ARG A 31 -12.76 13.94 -23.25
C ARG A 31 -14.28 14.09 -23.20
N GLU A 32 -14.96 13.42 -22.26
CA GLU A 32 -16.41 13.55 -22.05
C GLU A 32 -16.82 15.00 -21.76
N ASN A 33 -16.04 15.69 -20.92
CA ASN A 33 -16.25 17.10 -20.64
C ASN A 33 -16.19 17.97 -21.92
N GLU A 34 -15.25 17.69 -22.82
CA GLU A 34 -15.05 18.45 -24.07
C GLU A 34 -16.05 18.08 -25.16
N THR A 35 -16.44 16.81 -25.28
CA THR A 35 -17.31 16.33 -26.37
C THR A 35 -18.79 16.40 -26.06
N SER A 36 -19.18 16.32 -24.79
CA SER A 36 -20.60 16.25 -24.38
C SER A 36 -20.98 17.43 -23.48
N ILE A 37 -20.31 17.57 -22.34
CA ILE A 37 -20.78 18.47 -21.27
C ILE A 37 -20.63 19.95 -21.65
N ILE A 38 -19.44 20.38 -22.11
CA ILE A 38 -19.22 21.78 -22.52
C ILE A 38 -20.13 22.17 -23.71
N PRO A 39 -20.26 21.37 -24.79
CA PRO A 39 -21.21 21.65 -25.85
C PRO A 39 -22.65 21.78 -25.37
N ASN A 40 -23.12 20.88 -24.49
CA ASN A 40 -24.47 20.95 -23.94
C ASN A 40 -24.70 22.24 -23.15
N LEU A 41 -23.76 22.62 -22.27
CA LEU A 41 -23.82 23.88 -21.52
C LEU A 41 -23.79 25.10 -22.46
N GLN A 42 -23.04 25.04 -23.57
CA GLN A 42 -23.03 26.08 -24.58
C GLN A 42 -24.37 26.20 -25.31
N THR A 43 -25.00 25.08 -25.66
CA THR A 43 -26.34 25.08 -26.28
C THR A 43 -27.38 25.66 -25.31
N GLU A 44 -27.32 25.33 -24.02
CA GLU A 44 -28.21 25.90 -23.00
C GLU A 44 -27.99 27.42 -22.86
N ILE A 45 -26.75 27.89 -22.90
CA ILE A 45 -26.48 29.34 -22.92
C ILE A 45 -27.10 30.01 -24.16
N VAL A 46 -27.07 29.36 -25.32
CA VAL A 46 -27.68 29.90 -26.56
C VAL A 46 -29.20 29.94 -26.45
N THR A 47 -29.85 28.90 -25.92
CA THR A 47 -31.31 28.88 -25.74
C THR A 47 -31.75 29.94 -24.72
N LEU A 48 -31.04 30.08 -23.60
CA LEU A 48 -31.30 31.12 -22.60
C LEU A 48 -31.10 32.53 -23.16
N LYS A 49 -30.07 32.75 -24.00
CA LYS A 49 -29.88 34.03 -24.71
C LYS A 49 -31.01 34.33 -25.70
N ASN A 50 -31.52 33.33 -26.41
CA ASN A 50 -32.64 33.51 -27.32
C ASN A 50 -33.93 33.82 -26.55
N ARG A 51 -34.14 33.19 -25.39
CA ARG A 51 -35.25 33.48 -24.47
C ARG A 51 -35.19 34.91 -23.92
N ILE A 52 -34.00 35.43 -23.64
CA ILE A 52 -33.82 36.84 -23.26
C ILE A 52 -34.34 37.79 -24.35
N LYS A 53 -34.07 37.48 -25.63
CA LYS A 53 -34.48 38.35 -26.75
C LYS A 53 -35.99 38.40 -26.96
N THR A 54 -36.73 37.41 -26.48
CA THR A 54 -38.19 37.31 -26.61
C THR A 54 -38.96 37.88 -25.42
N LEU A 55 -38.28 38.38 -24.37
CA LEU A 55 -38.91 38.93 -23.18
C LEU A 55 -39.24 40.41 -23.34
N ASN A 56 -40.46 40.80 -22.94
CA ASN A 56 -40.91 42.20 -22.86
C ASN A 56 -40.41 42.89 -21.57
N ASN A 57 -40.43 44.22 -21.54
CA ASN A 57 -39.91 45.07 -20.45
C ASN A 57 -40.50 44.82 -19.05
N ASP A 58 -41.66 44.16 -18.94
CA ASP A 58 -42.31 43.90 -17.64
C ASP A 58 -41.75 42.68 -16.89
N ASN A 59 -40.90 41.87 -17.54
CA ASN A 59 -40.37 40.62 -16.98
C ASN A 59 -38.92 40.76 -16.46
N ILE A 60 -38.64 41.85 -15.74
CA ILE A 60 -37.29 42.20 -15.26
C ILE A 60 -36.71 41.11 -14.35
N GLU A 61 -37.53 40.50 -13.50
CA GLU A 61 -37.11 39.44 -12.58
C GLU A 61 -36.64 38.19 -13.34
N ILE A 62 -37.42 37.75 -14.33
CA ILE A 62 -37.07 36.61 -15.21
C ILE A 62 -35.81 36.91 -16.03
N PHE A 63 -35.62 38.17 -16.45
CA PHE A 63 -34.41 38.57 -17.16
C PHE A 63 -33.15 38.47 -16.27
N LEU A 64 -33.24 38.89 -15.00
CA LEU A 64 -32.14 38.80 -14.04
C LEU A 64 -31.80 37.33 -13.73
N ASP A 65 -32.80 36.48 -13.49
CA ASP A 65 -32.61 35.05 -13.25
C ASP A 65 -31.90 34.34 -14.41
N ILE A 66 -32.33 34.63 -15.65
CA ILE A 66 -31.70 34.03 -16.84
C ILE A 66 -30.25 34.53 -16.99
N ARG A 67 -29.98 35.80 -16.67
CA ARG A 67 -28.63 36.38 -16.72
C ARG A 67 -27.70 35.71 -15.71
N ASP A 68 -28.16 35.51 -14.48
CA ASP A 68 -27.40 34.85 -13.43
C ASP A 68 -27.14 33.38 -13.76
N LYS A 69 -28.14 32.70 -14.35
CA LYS A 69 -27.97 31.34 -14.87
C LYS A 69 -26.95 31.27 -16.01
N ILE A 70 -26.95 32.22 -16.94
CA ILE A 70 -25.92 32.28 -17.99
C ILE A 70 -24.52 32.51 -17.39
N TYR A 71 -24.42 33.35 -16.35
CA TYR A 71 -23.15 33.60 -15.66
C TYR A 71 -22.64 32.35 -14.95
N SER A 72 -23.51 31.63 -14.24
CA SER A 72 -23.13 30.38 -13.56
C SER A 72 -22.71 29.29 -14.55
N LEU A 73 -23.43 29.10 -15.65
CA LEU A 73 -23.07 28.15 -16.71
C LEU A 73 -21.72 28.50 -17.36
N LYS A 74 -21.45 29.79 -17.62
CA LYS A 74 -20.13 30.23 -18.12
C LYS A 74 -19.01 29.98 -17.12
N SER A 75 -19.28 30.19 -15.82
CA SER A 75 -18.34 29.89 -14.75
C SER A 75 -18.02 28.40 -14.69
N GLN A 76 -19.03 27.54 -14.77
CA GLN A 76 -18.86 26.08 -14.83
C GLN A 76 -17.99 25.64 -16.01
N ILE A 77 -18.23 26.18 -17.22
CA ILE A 77 -17.38 25.90 -18.39
C ILE A 77 -15.93 26.32 -18.12
N LYS A 78 -15.71 27.47 -17.48
CA LYS A 78 -14.36 27.94 -17.13
C LYS A 78 -13.69 27.01 -16.12
N THR A 79 -14.41 26.54 -15.10
CA THR A 79 -13.91 25.60 -14.10
C THR A 79 -13.49 24.27 -14.73
N LEU A 80 -14.33 23.68 -15.59
CA LEU A 80 -14.02 22.41 -16.27
C LEU A 80 -12.77 22.51 -17.15
N LYS A 81 -12.60 23.63 -17.87
CA LYS A 81 -11.39 23.88 -18.67
C LYS A 81 -10.16 24.10 -17.80
N LEU A 82 -10.31 24.76 -16.65
CA LEU A 82 -9.23 25.01 -15.71
C LEU A 82 -8.78 23.72 -15.01
N GLU A 83 -9.71 22.83 -14.65
CA GLU A 83 -9.42 21.52 -14.04
C GLU A 83 -8.51 20.68 -14.95
N LYS A 84 -8.84 20.58 -16.24
CA LYS A 84 -7.98 19.90 -17.23
C LYS A 84 -6.59 20.54 -17.31
N LYS A 85 -6.53 21.88 -17.35
CA LYS A 85 -5.27 22.62 -17.46
C LYS A 85 -4.38 22.40 -16.23
N ASN A 86 -4.93 22.52 -15.03
CA ASN A 86 -4.19 22.33 -13.78
C ASN A 86 -3.69 20.89 -13.68
N TYR A 87 -4.55 19.91 -13.96
CA TYR A 87 -4.15 18.50 -13.97
C TYR A 87 -2.95 18.25 -14.89
N LEU A 88 -2.97 18.76 -16.12
CA LEU A 88 -1.87 18.58 -17.06
C LEU A 88 -0.60 19.33 -16.62
N LEU A 89 -0.72 20.56 -16.11
CA LEU A 89 0.43 21.32 -15.64
C LEU A 89 1.11 20.66 -14.43
N ASP A 90 0.32 20.21 -13.46
CA ASP A 90 0.82 19.68 -12.20
C ASP A 90 1.33 18.25 -12.34
N ASN A 91 0.81 17.48 -13.30
CA ASN A 91 1.14 16.06 -13.44
C ASN A 91 1.97 15.70 -14.68
N SER A 92 2.09 16.57 -15.68
CA SER A 92 2.79 16.27 -16.94
C SER A 92 4.20 15.75 -16.73
N LYS A 93 4.96 16.34 -15.81
CA LYS A 93 6.33 15.91 -15.48
C LYS A 93 6.36 14.48 -14.95
N TYR A 94 5.51 14.17 -13.98
CA TYR A 94 5.48 12.84 -13.34
C TYR A 94 4.96 11.76 -14.29
N ILE A 95 3.97 12.10 -15.11
CA ILE A 95 3.44 11.22 -16.15
C ILE A 95 4.51 10.94 -17.21
N PHE A 96 5.22 11.98 -17.66
CA PHE A 96 6.29 11.84 -18.65
C PHE A 96 7.41 10.94 -18.13
N ASP A 97 7.89 11.20 -16.91
CA ASP A 97 8.93 10.38 -16.27
C ASP A 97 8.49 8.91 -16.14
N TYR A 98 7.22 8.66 -15.77
CA TYR A 98 6.65 7.32 -15.66
C TYR A 98 6.60 6.58 -17.02
N PHE A 99 6.09 7.23 -18.08
CA PHE A 99 5.97 6.60 -19.39
C PHE A 99 7.31 6.48 -20.13
N GLU A 100 8.26 7.40 -19.92
CA GLU A 100 9.65 7.28 -20.38
C GLU A 100 10.30 6.03 -19.79
N GLN A 101 10.20 5.84 -18.47
CA GLN A 101 10.73 4.65 -17.80
C GLN A 101 10.05 3.38 -18.31
N LYS A 102 8.72 3.37 -18.45
CA LYS A 102 7.96 2.24 -19.01
C LYS A 102 8.37 1.92 -20.46
N LYS A 103 8.66 2.93 -21.27
CA LYS A 103 9.11 2.77 -22.66
C LYS A 103 10.55 2.25 -22.75
N GLN A 104 11.47 2.76 -21.93
CA GLN A 104 12.85 2.28 -21.88
C GLN A 104 12.91 0.78 -21.56
N ILE A 105 12.00 0.31 -20.70
CA ILE A 105 11.83 -1.11 -20.39
C ILE A 105 11.36 -1.89 -21.61
N SER A 106 10.29 -1.45 -22.28
CA SER A 106 9.71 -2.17 -23.42
C SER A 106 10.62 -2.22 -24.66
N THR A 107 11.43 -1.19 -24.92
CA THR A 107 12.43 -1.23 -26.01
C THR A 107 13.62 -2.15 -25.71
N THR A 108 13.95 -2.37 -24.44
CA THR A 108 15.06 -3.26 -24.03
C THR A 108 14.65 -4.74 -24.07
N SER A 109 13.35 -5.03 -24.00
CA SER A 109 12.75 -6.38 -24.03
C SER A 109 12.94 -7.16 -25.34
N ASN A 110 13.38 -6.53 -26.43
CA ASN A 110 13.59 -7.21 -27.72
C ASN A 110 14.91 -8.01 -27.81
N ASN A 111 15.76 -7.97 -26.78
CA ASN A 111 16.94 -8.84 -26.68
C ASN A 111 16.73 -9.90 -25.58
N VAL A 112 16.62 -11.15 -26.01
CA VAL A 112 16.07 -12.34 -25.33
C VAL A 112 16.74 -12.75 -24.00
N ASN A 113 17.72 -12.00 -23.45
CA ASN A 113 18.48 -12.40 -22.26
C ASN A 113 18.60 -11.32 -21.15
N GLN A 114 17.68 -10.34 -21.09
CA GLN A 114 17.77 -9.26 -20.09
C GLN A 114 16.52 -9.02 -19.22
N ASN A 115 15.42 -9.75 -19.38
CA ASN A 115 14.18 -9.45 -18.66
C ASN A 115 14.31 -9.55 -17.12
N THR A 116 15.04 -10.53 -16.60
CA THR A 116 15.35 -10.61 -15.16
C THR A 116 16.22 -9.47 -14.67
N ASN A 117 17.01 -8.85 -15.55
CA ASN A 117 17.83 -7.68 -15.21
C ASN A 117 17.06 -6.36 -15.32
N VAL A 118 15.97 -6.28 -16.09
CA VAL A 118 15.23 -5.03 -16.28
C VAL A 118 14.07 -4.89 -15.28
N LEU A 119 13.39 -5.98 -14.92
CA LEU A 119 12.46 -6.03 -13.78
C LEU A 119 13.16 -5.74 -12.47
N ASN A 120 14.32 -6.39 -12.29
CA ASN A 120 15.25 -5.99 -11.27
C ASN A 120 15.53 -4.48 -11.47
N SER A 121 15.91 -3.92 -12.63
CA SER A 121 16.28 -2.48 -12.76
C SER A 121 15.17 -1.49 -12.37
N PHE A 122 13.91 -1.92 -12.56
CA PHE A 122 12.70 -1.19 -12.20
C PHE A 122 12.43 -1.19 -10.69
N PHE A 123 12.96 -2.18 -9.97
CA PHE A 123 12.83 -2.38 -8.52
C PHE A 123 14.19 -2.64 -7.79
N LYS A 124 15.38 -2.24 -8.32
CA LYS A 124 16.58 -3.11 -8.16
C LYS A 124 17.28 -3.19 -6.80
N ILE A 125 16.79 -4.16 -6.03
CA ILE A 125 17.49 -5.18 -5.26
C ILE A 125 18.96 -5.43 -5.74
N LYS A 126 19.90 -4.88 -4.95
CA LYS A 126 21.36 -5.16 -4.82
C LYS A 126 22.24 -5.16 -6.09
N SER A 127 23.14 -4.17 -6.15
CA SER A 127 24.43 -4.26 -6.87
C SER A 127 25.43 -5.14 -6.10
N LYS A 128 26.03 -6.13 -6.78
CA LYS A 128 27.03 -7.08 -6.22
C LYS A 128 28.42 -6.49 -5.93
N THR A 129 28.58 -5.16 -5.84
CA THR A 129 29.90 -4.53 -5.62
C THR A 129 29.84 -3.35 -4.65
N PRO A 130 30.83 -3.17 -3.74
CA PRO A 130 30.76 -2.18 -2.65
C PRO A 130 30.95 -0.73 -3.08
N GLN A 131 31.23 -0.44 -4.37
CA GLN A 131 31.63 0.90 -4.83
C GLN A 131 30.51 1.72 -5.52
N SER A 132 29.28 1.20 -5.65
CA SER A 132 28.17 1.89 -6.35
C SER A 132 27.12 2.52 -5.42
N ASN A 133 27.35 2.57 -4.11
CA ASN A 133 26.35 2.97 -3.11
C ASN A 133 25.97 4.47 -3.10
N THR A 134 26.56 5.32 -3.93
CA THR A 134 26.35 6.79 -3.83
C THR A 134 25.63 7.43 -5.01
N ILE A 135 25.52 6.77 -6.17
CA ILE A 135 24.90 7.38 -7.37
C ILE A 135 23.52 6.75 -7.69
N THR A 136 23.26 5.53 -7.20
CA THR A 136 22.04 4.77 -7.50
C THR A 136 20.87 5.06 -6.56
N SER A 137 21.10 5.67 -5.38
CA SER A 137 20.06 6.07 -4.42
C SER A 137 19.19 7.22 -4.93
N ASP A 138 19.78 8.18 -5.64
CA ASP A 138 19.14 9.47 -5.89
C ASP A 138 18.09 9.40 -7.01
N LYS A 139 18.35 8.61 -8.07
CA LYS A 139 17.37 8.40 -9.15
C LYS A 139 16.15 7.59 -8.71
N TYR A 140 16.36 6.62 -7.82
CA TYR A 140 15.28 5.82 -7.24
C TYR A 140 14.46 6.64 -6.24
N ALA A 141 15.12 7.40 -5.37
CA ALA A 141 14.44 8.36 -4.49
C ALA A 141 13.64 9.41 -5.27
N GLN A 142 14.17 9.91 -6.40
CA GLN A 142 13.45 10.81 -7.30
C GLN A 142 12.23 10.15 -7.94
N SER A 143 12.34 8.89 -8.36
CA SER A 143 11.22 8.17 -9.01
C SER A 143 10.12 7.80 -8.00
N LYS A 144 10.49 7.38 -6.78
CA LYS A 144 9.56 7.17 -5.65
C LYS A 144 8.86 8.48 -5.26
N LYS A 145 9.61 9.58 -5.22
CA LYS A 145 9.06 10.93 -4.95
C LYS A 145 8.14 11.42 -6.08
N ALA A 146 8.46 11.14 -7.34
CA ALA A 146 7.61 11.46 -8.49
C ALA A 146 6.29 10.68 -8.43
N TYR A 147 6.33 9.40 -8.08
CA TYR A 147 5.15 8.57 -7.87
C TYR A 147 4.28 9.11 -6.73
N GLN A 148 4.88 9.40 -5.57
CA GLN A 148 4.17 9.99 -4.43
C GLN A 148 3.58 11.38 -4.75
N ASN A 149 4.31 12.22 -5.47
CA ASN A 149 3.83 13.55 -5.85
C ASN A 149 2.67 13.50 -6.84
N TYR A 150 2.68 12.56 -7.80
CA TYR A 150 1.54 12.35 -8.70
C TYR A 150 0.28 11.98 -7.90
N TRP A 151 0.37 11.01 -7.00
CA TRP A 151 -0.77 10.60 -6.18
C TRP A 151 -1.24 11.69 -5.23
N ARG A 152 -0.32 12.49 -4.69
CA ARG A 152 -0.64 13.69 -3.90
C ARG A 152 -1.46 14.71 -4.71
N ASN A 153 -1.06 14.97 -5.96
CA ASN A 153 -1.72 15.93 -6.83
C ASN A 153 -3.09 15.44 -7.34
N VAL A 154 -3.24 14.12 -7.54
CA VAL A 154 -4.46 13.54 -8.13
C VAL A 154 -5.53 13.24 -7.08
N ASN A 155 -5.14 12.69 -5.93
CA ASN A 155 -6.10 12.31 -4.89
C ASN A 155 -6.31 13.39 -3.84
N ASN A 156 -5.45 14.41 -3.75
CA ASN A 156 -5.50 15.47 -2.74
C ASN A 156 -5.57 14.96 -1.28
N GLU A 157 -5.20 13.68 -1.07
CA GLU A 157 -5.29 12.99 0.20
C GLU A 157 -3.89 12.77 0.79
N ILE A 158 -3.78 13.11 2.07
CA ILE A 158 -2.56 13.08 2.86
C ILE A 158 -2.10 11.62 3.00
N SER A 159 -1.14 11.21 2.19
CA SER A 159 -0.64 9.83 2.18
C SER A 159 0.29 9.51 3.34
N ASN A 160 0.81 10.53 4.04
CA ASN A 160 1.72 10.34 5.17
C ASN A 160 1.52 11.41 6.24
N ILE A 161 0.97 11.01 7.40
CA ILE A 161 0.80 11.87 8.59
C ILE A 161 2.17 12.29 9.13
N GLN A 162 3.23 11.50 8.89
CA GLN A 162 4.59 11.76 9.36
C GLN A 162 5.22 13.01 8.72
N ASP A 163 4.76 13.45 7.54
CA ASP A 163 5.25 14.67 6.89
C ASP A 163 4.70 15.96 7.53
N PHE A 164 3.75 15.84 8.46
CA PHE A 164 3.14 16.95 9.22
C PHE A 164 3.49 16.89 10.72
N VAL A 165 4.42 16.03 11.12
CA VAL A 165 4.92 16.00 12.51
C VAL A 165 5.82 17.21 12.71
N VAL A 166 5.23 18.28 13.23
CA VAL A 166 5.98 19.40 13.78
C VAL A 166 6.51 18.97 15.15
N PRO A 167 7.82 19.08 15.43
CA PRO A 167 8.34 18.81 16.75
C PRO A 167 7.68 19.78 17.75
N SER A 168 6.89 19.23 18.68
CA SER A 168 6.12 20.00 19.67
C SER A 168 6.95 20.48 20.86
N ASP A 169 8.22 20.13 20.92
CA ASP A 169 9.03 20.26 22.14
C ASP A 169 9.56 21.69 22.35
N VAL A 170 9.52 22.52 21.31
CA VAL A 170 10.06 23.89 21.33
C VAL A 170 9.00 24.87 20.85
N CYS A 171 8.77 25.94 21.62
CA CYS A 171 7.83 26.99 21.27
C CYS A 171 8.29 27.76 20.02
N GLU A 172 7.55 27.63 18.91
CA GLU A 172 7.82 28.33 17.64
C GLU A 172 7.88 29.86 17.75
N ASN A 173 7.28 30.44 18.80
CA ASN A 173 7.22 31.88 19.00
C ASN A 173 8.49 32.45 19.65
N CYS A 174 9.17 31.69 20.50
CA CYS A 174 10.36 32.17 21.21
C CYS A 174 11.61 31.33 20.94
N ASN A 175 11.49 30.15 20.33
CA ASN A 175 12.56 29.17 20.04
C ASN A 175 13.45 28.78 21.23
N CYS A 176 13.14 29.22 22.45
CA CYS A 176 13.93 29.01 23.66
C CYS A 176 13.14 28.31 24.77
N GLY A 177 11.80 28.34 24.72
CA GLY A 177 10.95 27.79 25.76
C GLY A 177 10.34 26.45 25.35
N GLU A 178 10.31 25.51 26.29
CA GLU A 178 9.63 24.22 26.16
C GLU A 178 8.11 24.40 26.31
N LEU A 179 7.33 23.60 25.58
CA LEU A 179 5.87 23.59 25.65
C LEU A 179 5.40 22.50 26.61
N ILE A 180 4.81 22.90 27.73
CA ILE A 180 4.29 21.99 28.76
C ILE A 180 2.80 21.71 28.48
N PRO A 181 2.40 20.44 28.29
CA PRO A 181 1.00 20.08 28.09
C PRO A 181 0.19 20.16 29.39
N GLN A 182 -0.99 20.76 29.31
CA GLN A 182 -2.03 20.70 30.33
C GLN A 182 -3.23 19.95 29.74
N ASP A 183 -3.27 18.64 30.00
CA ASP A 183 -4.21 17.70 29.37
C ASP A 183 -5.68 17.95 29.76
N GLU A 184 -5.93 18.54 30.92
CA GLU A 184 -7.29 18.85 31.38
C GLU A 184 -7.96 19.96 30.54
N GLU A 185 -7.15 20.83 29.94
CA GLU A 185 -7.60 22.04 29.23
C GLU A 185 -7.28 22.01 27.73
N GLY A 186 -6.58 20.98 27.21
CA GLY A 186 -6.25 20.89 25.78
C GLY A 186 -5.28 21.96 25.31
N ILE A 187 -4.37 22.40 26.19
CA ILE A 187 -3.44 23.49 25.89
C ILE A 187 -1.97 23.11 26.16
N LEU A 188 -1.07 23.62 25.33
CA LEU A 188 0.38 23.60 25.53
C LEU A 188 0.82 24.98 25.96
N ILE A 189 1.52 25.11 27.09
CA ILE A 189 1.96 26.40 27.65
C ILE A 189 3.49 26.50 27.58
N CYS A 190 4.01 27.59 27.02
CA CYS A 190 5.45 27.83 27.00
C CYS A 190 5.99 28.19 28.41
N ASN A 191 7.00 27.46 28.88
CA ASN A 191 7.65 27.67 30.19
C ASN A 191 8.59 28.90 30.24
N ASN A 192 8.76 29.62 29.13
CA ASN A 192 9.57 30.84 29.13
C ASN A 192 8.77 32.02 29.70
N HIS A 193 9.22 32.57 30.82
CA HIS A 193 8.61 33.72 31.51
C HIS A 193 8.42 34.97 30.63
N ASN A 194 9.21 35.11 29.57
CA ASN A 194 9.09 36.23 28.61
C ASN A 194 8.11 35.94 27.45
N CYS A 195 7.66 34.69 27.27
CA CYS A 195 6.78 34.29 26.16
C CYS A 195 5.37 33.92 26.62
N GLY A 196 5.23 33.05 27.62
CA GLY A 196 3.95 32.66 28.25
C GLY A 196 2.81 32.25 27.29
N LYS A 197 3.12 31.90 26.04
CA LYS A 197 2.11 31.68 24.98
C LYS A 197 1.51 30.30 25.15
N PHE A 198 0.18 30.22 25.03
CA PHE A 198 -0.55 28.96 25.03
C PHE A 198 -1.05 28.62 23.63
N ILE A 199 -0.93 27.35 23.25
CA ILE A 199 -1.40 26.80 21.97
C ILE A 199 -2.47 25.77 22.31
N THR A 200 -3.67 25.95 21.76
CA THR A 200 -4.74 24.94 21.90
C THR A 200 -4.45 23.79 20.96
N TYR A 201 -4.41 22.57 21.51
CA TYR A 201 -4.24 21.36 20.74
C TYR A 201 -5.43 20.44 20.98
N ILE A 202 -5.84 19.72 19.95
CA ILE A 202 -6.96 18.79 20.05
C ILE A 202 -6.41 17.55 20.75
N ILE A 203 -6.87 17.31 21.98
CA ILE A 203 -6.69 16.02 22.65
C ILE A 203 -7.70 15.07 22.04
N ASP A 204 -7.24 14.21 21.13
CA ASP A 204 -8.03 13.06 20.70
C ASP A 204 -8.08 12.04 21.84
N SER A 205 -8.97 12.31 22.81
CA SER A 205 -9.27 11.38 23.91
C SER A 205 -10.16 10.21 23.45
N SER A 206 -10.29 10.00 22.14
CA SER A 206 -10.82 8.75 21.61
C SER A 206 -9.66 7.78 21.36
N LYS A 207 -9.43 6.88 22.33
CA LYS A 207 -9.13 5.50 21.91
C LYS A 207 -10.23 5.17 20.90
N PRO A 208 -9.94 4.86 19.63
CA PRO A 208 -10.99 4.47 18.71
C PRO A 208 -11.65 3.26 19.35
N THR A 209 -12.90 3.45 19.77
CA THR A 209 -13.72 2.36 20.28
C THR A 209 -13.97 1.48 19.07
N ASN A 210 -13.11 0.48 18.95
CA ASN A 210 -13.07 -0.55 17.95
C ASN A 210 -14.44 -1.24 17.91
N LYS A 211 -15.39 -0.70 17.14
CA LYS A 211 -16.75 -1.25 17.07
C LYS A 211 -17.62 -0.78 15.89
N GLU A 212 -17.04 -0.34 14.78
CA GLU A 212 -17.77 -0.39 13.51
C GLU A 212 -16.88 -1.01 12.42
N PRO A 213 -17.20 -2.23 11.95
CA PRO A 213 -16.42 -2.89 10.91
C PRO A 213 -16.56 -2.11 9.59
N PRO A 214 -15.45 -1.75 8.94
CA PRO A 214 -15.51 -1.26 7.57
C PRO A 214 -15.92 -2.41 6.63
N ASN A 215 -16.63 -2.09 5.55
CA ASN A 215 -17.14 -3.03 4.53
C ASN A 215 -16.26 -4.29 4.31
N GLU A 216 -16.91 -5.45 4.36
CA GLU A 216 -16.33 -6.80 4.49
C GLU A 216 -15.19 -7.15 3.51
N VAL A 217 -15.17 -6.56 2.31
CA VAL A 217 -14.16 -6.83 1.28
C VAL A 217 -12.82 -6.13 1.56
N SER A 218 -12.85 -4.91 2.14
CA SER A 218 -11.64 -4.17 2.52
C SER A 218 -11.01 -4.77 3.79
N TYR A 219 -11.87 -5.14 4.75
CA TYR A 219 -11.44 -5.76 6.00
C TYR A 219 -10.71 -7.09 5.76
N THR A 220 -11.22 -7.94 4.87
CA THR A 220 -10.58 -9.23 4.55
C THR A 220 -9.22 -9.08 3.86
N ALA A 221 -9.06 -8.11 2.95
CA ALA A 221 -7.78 -7.82 2.31
C ALA A 221 -6.72 -7.31 3.30
N TYR A 222 -7.15 -6.43 4.21
CA TYR A 222 -6.32 -5.91 5.31
C TYR A 222 -5.90 -7.02 6.29
N ILE A 223 -6.83 -7.88 6.71
CA ILE A 223 -6.52 -9.03 7.58
C ILE A 223 -5.47 -9.94 6.93
N ARG A 224 -5.62 -10.26 5.64
CA ARG A 224 -4.68 -11.11 4.91
C ARG A 224 -3.29 -10.50 4.87
N LEU A 225 -3.19 -9.20 4.62
CA LEU A 225 -1.90 -8.51 4.62
C LEU A 225 -1.25 -8.52 6.00
N ASN A 226 -2.01 -8.30 7.07
CA ASN A 226 -1.48 -8.37 8.43
C ASN A 226 -0.99 -9.78 8.77
N HIS A 227 -1.77 -10.80 8.44
CA HIS A 227 -1.34 -12.18 8.64
C HIS A 227 -0.09 -12.51 7.83
N PHE A 228 0.05 -12.00 6.60
CA PHE A 228 1.29 -12.15 5.83
C PHE A 228 2.50 -11.46 6.52
N LYS A 229 2.31 -10.26 7.10
CA LYS A 229 3.35 -9.58 7.89
C LYS A 229 3.74 -10.37 9.15
N GLU A 230 2.78 -11.03 9.79
CA GLU A 230 3.05 -11.92 10.93
C GLU A 230 3.91 -13.12 10.47
N ILE A 231 3.59 -13.74 9.33
CA ILE A 231 4.39 -14.83 8.76
C ILE A 231 5.83 -14.37 8.45
N LEU A 232 6.01 -13.17 7.91
CA LEU A 232 7.34 -12.58 7.70
C LEU A 232 8.08 -12.39 9.03
N SER A 233 7.39 -11.91 10.06
CA SER A 233 7.96 -11.72 11.40
C SER A 233 8.37 -13.05 12.05
N GLN A 234 7.52 -14.08 11.96
CA GLN A 234 7.81 -15.44 12.42
C GLN A 234 9.00 -16.05 11.67
N PHE A 235 9.06 -15.88 10.34
CA PHE A 235 10.16 -16.35 9.51
C PHE A 235 11.51 -15.75 9.91
N GLN A 236 11.52 -14.46 10.26
CA GLN A 236 12.71 -13.74 10.73
C GLN A 236 12.98 -13.88 12.24
N ALA A 237 12.19 -14.68 12.96
CA ALA A 237 12.23 -14.79 14.43
C ALA A 237 12.10 -13.43 15.16
N LYS A 238 11.39 -12.48 14.55
CA LYS A 238 11.08 -11.15 15.11
C LYS A 238 9.71 -11.11 15.83
N GLU A 239 9.13 -12.28 16.05
CA GLU A 239 7.89 -12.38 16.81
C GLU A 239 8.12 -12.11 18.31
N THR A 240 7.08 -11.62 18.98
CA THR A 240 7.10 -11.29 20.42
C THR A 240 6.58 -12.43 21.29
N THR A 241 6.30 -13.60 20.69
CA THR A 241 5.74 -14.76 21.39
C THR A 241 6.70 -15.27 22.46
N GLN A 242 6.23 -15.30 23.71
CA GLN A 242 6.97 -15.90 24.82
C GLN A 242 6.72 -17.41 24.86
N ILE A 243 7.78 -18.19 24.62
CA ILE A 243 7.74 -19.65 24.77
C ILE A 243 8.11 -20.01 26.21
N PRO A 244 7.29 -20.79 26.93
CA PRO A 244 7.61 -21.20 28.30
C PRO A 244 8.97 -21.90 28.40
N GLU A 245 9.74 -21.60 29.43
CA GLU A 245 11.08 -22.19 29.64
C GLU A 245 11.05 -23.72 29.71
N GLU A 246 9.98 -24.30 30.29
CA GLU A 246 9.78 -25.76 30.35
C GLU A 246 9.83 -26.42 28.96
N VAL A 247 9.30 -25.74 27.94
CA VAL A 247 9.29 -26.24 26.55
C VAL A 247 10.70 -26.19 25.98
N ILE A 248 11.42 -25.09 26.20
CA ILE A 248 12.82 -24.93 25.76
C ILE A 248 13.73 -25.97 26.44
N ASP A 249 13.52 -26.22 27.74
CA ASP A 249 14.28 -27.22 28.48
C ASP A 249 13.98 -28.64 28.03
N ALA A 250 12.72 -28.97 27.75
CA ALA A 250 12.35 -30.25 27.17
C ALA A 250 13.01 -30.48 25.79
N ILE A 251 13.07 -29.45 24.96
CA ILE A 251 13.77 -29.49 23.66
C ILE A 251 15.28 -29.69 23.89
N ARG A 252 15.90 -28.94 24.81
CA ARG A 252 17.32 -29.07 25.18
C ARG A 252 17.66 -30.48 25.66
N ALA A 253 16.82 -31.04 26.53
CA ALA A 253 16.97 -32.42 27.02
C ALA A 253 16.86 -33.44 25.88
N ARG A 254 15.96 -33.22 24.91
CA ARG A 254 15.82 -34.10 23.75
C ARG A 254 17.02 -34.03 22.80
N ILE A 255 17.53 -32.83 22.52
CA ILE A 255 18.75 -32.63 21.73
C ILE A 255 19.93 -33.36 22.38
N LYS A 256 20.08 -33.23 23.71
CA LYS A 256 21.09 -33.96 24.49
C LYS A 256 20.92 -35.47 24.41
N LYS A 257 19.68 -35.97 24.48
CA LYS A 257 19.36 -37.41 24.36
C LYS A 257 19.68 -37.95 22.97
N GLU A 258 19.44 -37.19 21.91
CA GLU A 258 19.78 -37.55 20.52
C GLU A 258 21.28 -37.35 20.19
N ARG A 259 22.08 -36.87 21.16
CA ARG A 259 23.54 -36.66 21.04
C ARG A 259 23.94 -35.78 19.85
N ILE A 260 23.10 -34.81 19.51
CA ILE A 260 23.39 -33.84 18.45
C ILE A 260 24.49 -32.90 18.95
N LYS A 261 25.72 -33.10 18.47
CA LYS A 261 26.87 -32.25 18.82
C LYS A 261 26.98 -31.01 17.94
N ASP A 262 26.49 -31.11 16.71
CA ASP A 262 26.53 -30.03 15.73
C ASP A 262 25.14 -29.39 15.62
N MET A 263 25.03 -28.15 16.12
CA MET A 263 23.78 -27.39 16.11
C MET A 263 23.38 -26.94 14.71
N SER A 264 24.29 -26.96 13.73
CA SER A 264 23.97 -26.63 12.33
C SER A 264 23.04 -27.67 11.68
N LEU A 265 22.99 -28.89 12.23
CA LEU A 265 22.10 -29.96 11.77
C LEU A 265 20.64 -29.73 12.18
N ILE A 266 20.37 -28.82 13.12
CA ILE A 266 19.03 -28.52 13.59
C ILE A 266 18.38 -27.53 12.60
N ASN A 267 17.84 -28.06 11.51
CA ASN A 267 17.03 -27.29 10.57
C ASN A 267 15.54 -27.29 10.99
N TYR A 268 14.70 -26.63 10.19
CA TYR A 268 13.25 -26.59 10.42
C TYR A 268 12.64 -27.99 10.59
N ASP A 269 12.98 -28.94 9.72
CA ASP A 269 12.44 -30.30 9.76
C ASP A 269 12.87 -31.07 11.00
N LYS A 270 14.13 -30.94 11.40
CA LYS A 270 14.64 -31.58 12.63
C LYS A 270 13.97 -31.02 13.87
N MET A 271 13.82 -29.71 13.97
CA MET A 271 13.12 -29.09 15.10
C MET A 271 11.63 -29.50 15.12
N ARG A 272 10.98 -29.54 13.95
CA ARG A 272 9.62 -30.03 13.82
C ARG A 272 9.47 -31.48 14.29
N ASP A 273 10.41 -32.34 13.94
CA ASP A 273 10.43 -33.73 14.39
C ASP A 273 10.62 -33.86 15.91
N ILE A 274 11.49 -33.02 16.50
CA ILE A 274 11.71 -32.95 17.96
C ILE A 274 10.42 -32.52 18.66
N LEU A 275 9.80 -31.42 18.21
CA LEU A 275 8.55 -30.90 18.76
C LEU A 275 7.42 -31.94 18.66
N ARG A 276 7.29 -32.63 17.52
CA ARG A 276 6.31 -33.70 17.33
C ARG A 276 6.52 -34.86 18.32
N LYS A 277 7.77 -35.29 18.53
CA LYS A 277 8.11 -36.35 19.50
C LYS A 277 7.84 -35.95 20.95
N LEU A 278 7.89 -34.65 21.26
CA LEU A 278 7.57 -34.10 22.59
C LEU A 278 6.07 -33.80 22.77
N GLY A 279 5.26 -33.90 21.72
CA GLY A 279 3.83 -33.55 21.75
C GLY A 279 3.55 -32.04 21.65
N PHE A 280 4.56 -31.24 21.28
CA PHE A 280 4.52 -29.78 21.25
C PHE A 280 4.15 -29.22 19.87
N ASN A 281 3.09 -29.77 19.26
CA ASN A 281 2.66 -29.39 17.90
C ASN A 281 2.23 -27.92 17.77
N LYS A 282 1.75 -27.32 18.87
CA LYS A 282 1.32 -25.91 18.91
C LYS A 282 2.45 -24.90 18.64
N TYR A 283 3.71 -25.33 18.72
CA TYR A 283 4.87 -24.45 18.51
C TYR A 283 5.51 -24.61 17.12
N PHE A 284 4.86 -25.30 16.17
CA PHE A 284 5.41 -25.48 14.83
C PHE A 284 5.58 -24.16 14.05
N GLU A 285 4.75 -23.17 14.32
CA GLU A 285 4.84 -21.83 13.71
C GLU A 285 6.03 -21.04 14.26
N HIS A 286 6.42 -21.32 15.50
CA HIS A 286 7.51 -20.65 16.22
C HIS A 286 8.88 -21.36 16.07
N ILE A 287 9.01 -22.32 15.14
CA ILE A 287 10.24 -23.11 15.00
C ILE A 287 11.47 -22.24 14.76
N GLN A 288 11.35 -21.19 13.94
CA GLN A 288 12.48 -20.30 13.67
C GLN A 288 12.91 -19.51 14.89
N TYR A 289 11.95 -19.05 15.69
CA TYR A 289 12.24 -18.41 16.98
C TYR A 289 12.88 -19.39 17.97
N ILE A 290 12.36 -20.61 18.10
CA ILE A 290 12.96 -21.66 18.93
C ILE A 290 14.41 -21.93 18.49
N ASN A 291 14.64 -22.12 17.18
CA ASN A 291 15.97 -22.34 16.63
C ASN A 291 16.95 -21.21 17.00
N SER A 292 16.48 -19.96 16.99
CA SER A 292 17.29 -18.81 17.39
C SER A 292 17.77 -18.87 18.84
N GLN A 293 16.95 -19.41 19.76
CA GLN A 293 17.32 -19.62 21.16
C GLN A 293 18.44 -20.67 21.35
N PHE A 294 18.64 -21.56 20.38
CA PHE A 294 19.72 -22.54 20.37
C PHE A 294 20.96 -22.06 19.56
N GLY A 295 21.00 -20.79 19.17
CA GLY A 295 22.14 -20.17 18.48
C GLY A 295 22.12 -20.31 16.95
N ILE A 296 20.99 -20.74 16.37
CA ILE A 296 20.83 -20.88 14.93
C ILE A 296 20.32 -19.56 14.37
N LYS A 297 21.10 -18.91 13.51
CA LYS A 297 20.74 -17.60 12.98
C LYS A 297 19.51 -17.71 12.08
N PRO A 298 18.42 -16.97 12.37
CA PRO A 298 17.25 -16.94 11.50
C PRO A 298 17.60 -16.23 10.17
N PRO A 299 16.87 -16.53 9.09
CA PRO A 299 16.98 -15.77 7.86
C PRO A 299 16.52 -14.32 8.08
N ILE A 300 17.39 -13.36 7.75
CA ILE A 300 17.06 -11.93 7.85
C ILE A 300 16.84 -11.37 6.45
N MET A 301 15.66 -10.80 6.23
CA MET A 301 15.32 -9.98 5.06
C MET A 301 15.58 -8.50 5.38
N ASN A 302 16.09 -7.76 4.40
CA ASN A 302 16.19 -6.30 4.47
C ASN A 302 14.79 -5.66 4.36
N GLU A 303 14.66 -4.44 4.88
CA GLU A 303 13.40 -3.70 4.91
C GLU A 303 12.80 -3.49 3.51
N GLU A 304 13.64 -3.21 2.51
CA GLU A 304 13.22 -3.07 1.12
C GLU A 304 12.58 -4.36 0.54
N LEU A 305 13.17 -5.53 0.82
CA LEU A 305 12.59 -6.81 0.40
C LEU A 305 11.27 -7.07 1.13
N HIS A 306 11.18 -6.72 2.42
CA HIS A 306 9.96 -6.86 3.20
C HIS A 306 8.82 -6.00 2.64
N GLU A 307 9.09 -4.73 2.32
CA GLU A 307 8.13 -3.85 1.65
C GLU A 307 7.70 -4.39 0.28
N THR A 308 8.67 -4.82 -0.53
CA THR A 308 8.43 -5.37 -1.86
C THR A 308 7.53 -6.61 -1.79
N LEU A 309 7.82 -7.54 -0.88
CA LEU A 309 6.98 -8.73 -0.65
C LEU A 309 5.56 -8.35 -0.22
N CYS A 310 5.39 -7.32 0.60
CA CYS A 310 4.06 -6.82 0.97
C CYS A 310 3.31 -6.25 -0.23
N VAL A 311 3.97 -5.48 -1.10
CA VAL A 311 3.36 -4.92 -2.32
C VAL A 311 2.95 -6.05 -3.26
N LEU A 312 3.84 -6.99 -3.55
CA LEU A 312 3.52 -8.14 -4.41
C LEU A 312 2.38 -8.99 -3.81
N PHE A 313 2.34 -9.13 -2.47
CA PHE A 313 1.23 -9.82 -1.80
C PHE A 313 -0.11 -9.09 -1.97
N ILE A 314 -0.12 -7.76 -2.09
CA ILE A 314 -1.33 -6.99 -2.39
C ILE A 314 -1.77 -7.24 -3.84
N GLU A 315 -0.83 -7.18 -4.79
CA GLU A 315 -1.10 -7.36 -6.22
C GLU A 315 -1.77 -8.71 -6.53
N ILE A 316 -1.36 -9.79 -5.86
CA ILE A 316 -1.94 -11.13 -6.09
C ILE A 316 -3.39 -11.28 -5.61
N GLN A 317 -3.89 -10.43 -4.70
CA GLN A 317 -5.21 -10.66 -4.09
C GLN A 317 -6.35 -10.50 -5.10
N LYS A 318 -6.24 -9.52 -6.01
CA LYS A 318 -7.26 -9.21 -7.02
C LYS A 318 -7.35 -10.31 -8.10
N PRO A 319 -6.26 -10.70 -8.78
CA PRO A 319 -6.30 -11.83 -9.73
C PRO A 319 -6.68 -13.15 -9.06
N TRP A 320 -6.25 -13.38 -7.81
CA TRP A 320 -6.67 -14.56 -7.08
C TRP A 320 -8.19 -14.61 -6.90
N ALA A 321 -8.84 -13.49 -6.56
CA ALA A 321 -10.29 -13.43 -6.40
C ALA A 321 -11.04 -13.72 -7.71
N VAL A 322 -10.47 -13.35 -8.85
CA VAL A 322 -11.04 -13.63 -10.19
C VAL A 322 -10.89 -15.10 -10.56
N HIS A 323 -9.74 -15.71 -10.26
CA HIS A 323 -9.43 -17.09 -10.65
C HIS A 323 -9.76 -18.14 -9.58
N CYS A 324 -10.28 -17.73 -8.42
CA CYS A 324 -10.60 -18.63 -7.32
C CYS A 324 -11.71 -19.61 -7.74
N PRO A 325 -11.47 -20.93 -7.65
CA PRO A 325 -12.49 -21.93 -7.93
C PRO A 325 -13.71 -21.80 -7.01
N ALA A 326 -14.92 -22.05 -7.52
CA ALA A 326 -16.17 -21.94 -6.74
C ALA A 326 -16.24 -22.90 -5.53
N ASN A 327 -15.48 -24.00 -5.56
CA ASN A 327 -15.36 -24.95 -4.46
C ASN A 327 -14.34 -24.53 -3.38
N ARG A 328 -13.62 -23.42 -3.57
CA ARG A 328 -12.59 -22.92 -2.66
C ARG A 328 -12.91 -21.50 -2.22
N THR A 329 -12.85 -21.27 -0.91
CA THR A 329 -13.03 -19.95 -0.29
C THR A 329 -11.75 -19.42 0.36
N ASN A 330 -10.80 -20.32 0.66
CA ASN A 330 -9.55 -19.99 1.35
C ASN A 330 -8.49 -19.47 0.38
N PHE A 331 -7.80 -18.41 0.79
CA PHE A 331 -6.65 -17.84 0.09
C PHE A 331 -5.51 -18.86 -0.11
N PHE A 332 -4.49 -18.48 -0.86
CA PHE A 332 -3.25 -19.26 -0.90
C PHE A 332 -2.71 -19.49 0.51
N ASN A 333 -2.01 -20.61 0.69
CA ASN A 333 -1.26 -20.83 1.91
C ASN A 333 -0.13 -19.78 1.97
N TYR A 334 0.02 -19.10 3.12
CA TYR A 334 0.93 -17.97 3.24
C TYR A 334 2.41 -18.35 3.11
N THR A 335 2.82 -19.55 3.54
CA THR A 335 4.20 -20.02 3.37
C THR A 335 4.48 -20.40 1.92
N TYR A 336 3.49 -20.97 1.22
CA TYR A 336 3.53 -21.18 -0.23
C TYR A 336 3.62 -19.85 -1.00
N THR A 337 2.81 -18.86 -0.64
CA THR A 337 2.86 -17.52 -1.26
C THR A 337 4.23 -16.88 -1.04
N LEU A 338 4.76 -16.93 0.18
CA LEU A 338 6.11 -16.43 0.47
C LEU A 338 7.17 -17.12 -0.38
N TYR A 339 7.10 -18.45 -0.52
CA TYR A 339 8.01 -19.21 -1.38
C TYR A 339 7.97 -18.71 -2.83
N GLN A 340 6.77 -18.62 -3.41
CA GLN A 340 6.60 -18.18 -4.80
C GLN A 340 7.07 -16.75 -5.02
N LEU A 341 6.78 -15.83 -4.09
CA LEU A 341 7.26 -14.45 -4.16
C LEU A 341 8.80 -14.38 -4.05
N CYS A 342 9.42 -15.21 -3.21
CA CYS A 342 10.88 -15.31 -3.16
C CYS A 342 11.48 -15.85 -4.46
N VAL A 343 10.84 -16.82 -5.10
CA VAL A 343 11.27 -17.34 -6.42
C VAL A 343 11.17 -16.26 -7.50
N LEU A 344 10.06 -15.52 -7.56
CA LEU A 344 9.87 -14.41 -8.49
C LEU A 344 10.93 -13.30 -8.35
N LEU A 345 11.37 -13.04 -7.12
CA LEU A 345 12.40 -12.04 -6.81
C LEU A 345 13.83 -12.58 -6.88
N ASP A 346 14.02 -13.81 -7.36
CA ASP A 346 15.32 -14.52 -7.42
C ASP A 346 16.04 -14.58 -6.05
N GLN A 347 15.27 -14.61 -4.96
CA GLN A 347 15.77 -14.69 -3.58
C GLN A 347 15.87 -16.15 -3.12
N THR A 348 16.63 -16.95 -3.88
CA THR A 348 16.76 -18.40 -3.66
C THR A 348 17.36 -18.79 -2.31
N GLN A 349 18.10 -17.87 -1.67
CA GLN A 349 18.74 -18.11 -0.37
C GLN A 349 17.75 -18.36 0.78
N TYR A 350 16.50 -17.91 0.66
CA TYR A 350 15.49 -18.06 1.71
C TYR A 350 14.66 -19.34 1.56
N LEU A 351 14.60 -19.92 0.36
CA LEU A 351 13.76 -21.08 0.03
C LEU A 351 13.97 -22.29 0.96
N PRO A 352 15.21 -22.66 1.37
CA PRO A 352 15.43 -23.80 2.26
C PRO A 352 14.84 -23.62 3.67
N TYR A 353 14.55 -22.38 4.07
CA TYR A 353 14.01 -22.06 5.39
C TYR A 353 12.47 -21.95 5.37
N ILE A 354 11.85 -21.93 4.20
CA ILE A 354 10.40 -21.78 4.06
C ILE A 354 9.76 -23.16 4.13
N PRO A 355 8.87 -23.42 5.11
CA PRO A 355 8.23 -24.71 5.23
C PRO A 355 7.15 -24.90 4.17
N MET A 356 7.45 -25.74 3.19
CA MET A 356 6.50 -26.12 2.14
C MET A 356 5.50 -27.17 2.64
N MET A 357 4.32 -27.19 2.02
CA MET A 357 3.30 -28.19 2.30
C MET A 357 3.78 -29.59 1.90
N LYS A 358 3.42 -30.61 2.68
CA LYS A 358 3.77 -32.02 2.37
C LYS A 358 2.82 -32.68 1.37
N ASP A 359 1.61 -32.15 1.26
CA ASP A 359 0.54 -32.69 0.43
C ASP A 359 0.68 -32.18 -1.02
N ARG A 360 1.16 -33.07 -1.90
CA ARG A 360 1.45 -32.73 -3.30
C ARG A 360 0.22 -32.34 -4.10
N GLU A 361 -0.93 -32.95 -3.83
CA GLU A 361 -2.17 -32.63 -4.55
C GLU A 361 -2.63 -31.20 -4.22
N LYS A 362 -2.62 -30.83 -2.93
CA LYS A 362 -2.94 -29.46 -2.49
C LYS A 362 -1.94 -28.42 -2.98
N GLN A 363 -0.68 -28.81 -3.16
CA GLN A 363 0.34 -27.94 -3.73
C GLN A 363 0.10 -27.74 -5.23
N LEU A 364 -0.19 -28.81 -5.97
CA LEU A 364 -0.55 -28.74 -7.39
C LEU A 364 -1.79 -27.87 -7.63
N GLU A 365 -2.83 -28.00 -6.79
CA GLU A 365 -4.01 -27.14 -6.86
C GLU A 365 -3.65 -25.65 -6.69
N GLN A 366 -2.71 -25.33 -5.79
CA GLN A 366 -2.24 -23.97 -5.61
C GLN A 366 -1.40 -23.49 -6.79
N ASP A 367 -0.52 -24.33 -7.34
CA ASP A 367 0.26 -24.04 -8.55
C ASP A 367 -0.66 -23.73 -9.73
N MET A 368 -1.77 -24.47 -9.90
CA MET A 368 -2.72 -24.25 -10.99
C MET A 368 -3.44 -22.91 -10.91
N ILE A 369 -3.79 -22.45 -9.70
CA ILE A 369 -4.38 -21.12 -9.49
C ILE A 369 -3.30 -20.05 -9.63
N TRP A 370 -2.11 -20.29 -9.05
CA TRP A 370 -0.96 -19.40 -9.11
C TRP A 370 -0.55 -19.11 -10.56
N LYS A 371 -0.53 -20.13 -11.43
CA LYS A 371 -0.26 -19.97 -12.86
C LYS A 371 -1.21 -18.98 -13.54
N LYS A 372 -2.49 -19.00 -13.20
CA LYS A 372 -3.47 -18.05 -13.74
C LYS A 372 -3.24 -16.64 -13.20
N VAL A 373 -2.95 -16.51 -11.89
CA VAL A 373 -2.60 -15.24 -11.26
C VAL A 373 -1.34 -14.64 -11.89
N CYS A 374 -0.31 -15.46 -12.12
CA CYS A 374 0.90 -15.03 -12.81
C CYS A 374 0.60 -14.55 -14.23
N ASN A 375 -0.23 -15.28 -14.99
CA ASN A 375 -0.61 -14.85 -16.34
C ASN A 375 -1.36 -13.51 -16.36
N ASP A 376 -2.25 -13.25 -15.39
CA ASP A 376 -2.98 -11.98 -15.29
C ASP A 376 -2.08 -10.79 -14.93
N LEU A 377 -1.02 -11.04 -14.16
CA LEU A 377 -0.06 -10.03 -13.72
C LEU A 377 1.15 -9.91 -14.65
N ASP A 378 1.18 -10.66 -15.75
CA ASP A 378 2.34 -10.81 -16.65
C ASP A 378 3.62 -11.25 -15.90
N TRP A 379 3.48 -12.09 -14.87
CA TRP A 379 4.58 -12.66 -14.10
C TRP A 379 5.00 -14.03 -14.63
N GLU A 380 6.27 -14.36 -14.46
CA GLU A 380 6.79 -15.68 -14.83
C GLU A 380 6.31 -16.75 -13.84
N PHE A 381 5.72 -17.83 -14.36
CA PHE A 381 5.27 -18.94 -13.53
C PHE A 381 6.36 -19.98 -13.36
N PHE A 382 6.71 -20.27 -12.10
CA PHE A 382 7.62 -21.34 -11.72
C PHE A 382 6.84 -22.47 -11.04
N PRO A 383 6.77 -23.68 -11.63
CA PRO A 383 6.11 -24.81 -11.00
C PRO A 383 6.89 -25.27 -9.77
N THR A 384 6.16 -25.61 -8.70
CA THR A 384 6.76 -26.17 -7.47
C THR A 384 6.55 -27.67 -7.34
N VAL A 385 5.66 -28.25 -8.17
CA VAL A 385 5.40 -29.70 -8.28
C VAL A 385 5.51 -30.16 -9.73
#